data_AF-V5HK07-F1
#
_entry.id   AF-V5HK07-F1
#
_cell.length_a   1.000
_cell.length_b   1.000
_cell.length_c   1.000
_cell.angle_alpha   90.00
_cell.angle_beta   90.00
_cell.angle_gamma   90.00
#
_symmetry.space_group_name_H-M   'P 1'
#
loop_
_entity.id
_entity.type
_entity.pdbx_description
1 polymer ?
#
loop_
_entity_poly.entity_id
_entity_poly.type
_entity_poly.pdbx_seq_one_letter_code
_entity_poly.pdbx_strand_id
1 'polypeptide(L)'
;RDLEAGEGNEADVEDVEDTEDTRKAKLTADLMKDPKVLAALQSKLGIMVGASSGYIENLPACVKRRIKALKKLHVECSKVEAKFHAEVYALECKYAKLYQPFYDKRHQITVGKVEPTDEECDFTTDSDKEEDEISEGIKKAAINEKGDEKKDENVAGIPEFWLTALKNLDLMVDMIQEHDEEIPEKPDRHQGPEPWNPTRWAFVLEFHFEPNDFFNNTVLTKSYEVK
;
A
#
# COMPACT_ATOMS: atom_id res chain seq x y z
N ARG A 1 50.74 49.64 -4.82
CA ARG A 1 51.80 49.06 -3.97
C ARG A 1 51.29 47.70 -3.51
N ASP A 2 51.44 46.67 -4.33
CA ASP A 2 52.70 45.90 -4.48
C ASP A 2 52.83 45.01 -3.22
N LEU A 3 52.96 43.68 -3.23
CA LEU A 3 53.39 42.67 -4.18
C LEU A 3 53.02 41.26 -3.61
N GLU A 4 52.86 40.26 -4.50
CA GLU A 4 53.40 38.85 -4.50
C GLU A 4 53.55 38.05 -3.19
N ALA A 5 53.54 36.72 -3.09
CA ALA A 5 53.55 35.53 -3.96
C ALA A 5 53.06 34.35 -3.05
N GLY A 6 52.38 33.30 -3.51
CA GLY A 6 52.95 32.20 -4.27
C GLY A 6 53.17 30.98 -3.37
N GLU A 7 52.25 30.02 -3.38
CA GLU A 7 52.51 28.64 -2.93
C GLU A 7 51.84 27.68 -3.91
N GLY A 8 52.63 27.23 -4.88
CA GLY A 8 52.28 26.19 -5.81
C GLY A 8 53.28 25.05 -5.68
N ASN A 9 52.75 23.91 -5.24
CA ASN A 9 53.06 22.56 -5.71
C ASN A 9 54.46 21.97 -5.42
N GLU A 10 54.49 21.03 -4.48
CA GLU A 10 55.30 19.81 -4.60
C GLU A 10 54.70 18.75 -3.66
N ALA A 11 53.93 17.82 -4.23
CA ALA A 11 53.63 16.54 -3.60
C ALA A 11 54.04 15.46 -4.60
N ASP A 12 55.17 14.85 -4.29
CA ASP A 12 55.80 13.74 -4.99
C ASP A 12 54.79 12.66 -5.40
N VAL A 13 54.87 12.27 -6.67
CA VAL A 13 54.25 11.04 -7.16
C VAL A 13 55.16 9.90 -6.72
N GLU A 14 54.90 9.34 -5.54
CA GLU A 14 55.54 8.09 -5.11
C GLU A 14 55.02 6.92 -5.95
N ASP A 15 55.95 6.27 -6.65
CA ASP A 15 55.76 5.10 -7.48
C ASP A 15 55.32 3.92 -6.59
N VAL A 16 54.05 3.49 -6.69
CA VAL A 16 53.50 2.42 -5.85
C VAL A 16 54.13 1.09 -6.25
N GLU A 17 54.97 0.53 -5.38
CA GLU A 17 55.61 -0.77 -5.60
C GLU A 17 54.58 -1.88 -5.83
N ASP A 18 54.75 -2.57 -6.94
CA ASP A 18 53.85 -3.57 -7.50
C ASP A 18 54.05 -4.93 -6.80
N THR A 19 53.60 -5.03 -5.54
CA THR A 19 53.67 -6.24 -4.71
C THR A 19 52.76 -7.37 -5.22
N GLU A 20 53.05 -8.63 -4.87
CA GLU A 20 52.21 -9.76 -5.29
C GLU A 20 50.76 -9.67 -4.79
N ASP A 21 50.54 -9.05 -3.64
CA ASP A 21 49.20 -8.90 -3.06
C ASP A 21 48.39 -7.80 -3.75
N THR A 22 49.02 -6.70 -4.19
CA THR A 22 48.35 -5.68 -5.01
C THR A 22 48.00 -6.23 -6.39
N ARG A 23 48.84 -7.11 -6.98
CA ARG A 23 48.53 -7.81 -8.23
C ARG A 23 47.37 -8.81 -8.08
N LYS A 24 47.33 -9.59 -7.00
CA LYS A 24 46.20 -10.51 -6.72
C LYS A 24 44.90 -9.75 -6.51
N ALA A 25 44.93 -8.65 -5.75
CA ALA A 25 43.76 -7.79 -5.54
C ALA A 25 43.24 -7.20 -6.86
N LYS A 26 44.16 -6.76 -7.74
CA LYS A 26 43.83 -6.24 -9.07
C LYS A 26 43.26 -7.33 -9.99
N LEU A 27 43.84 -8.53 -9.98
CA LEU A 27 43.31 -9.69 -10.71
C LEU A 27 41.92 -10.11 -10.23
N THR A 28 41.67 -10.10 -8.91
CA THR A 28 40.32 -10.35 -8.38
C THR A 28 39.34 -9.25 -8.75
N ALA A 29 39.77 -7.99 -8.76
CA ALA A 29 38.94 -6.86 -9.16
C ALA A 29 38.59 -6.90 -10.66
N ASP A 30 39.52 -7.33 -11.51
CA ASP A 30 39.28 -7.49 -12.94
C ASP A 30 38.41 -8.72 -13.25
N LEU A 31 38.56 -9.81 -12.49
CA LEU A 31 37.67 -10.96 -12.57
C LEU A 31 36.22 -10.62 -12.16
N MET A 32 36.04 -9.71 -11.20
CA MET A 32 34.73 -9.19 -10.79
C MET A 32 34.11 -8.21 -11.82
N LYS A 33 34.85 -7.76 -12.82
CA LYS A 33 34.31 -6.96 -13.93
C LYS A 33 33.80 -7.83 -15.09
N ASP A 34 34.14 -9.12 -15.12
CA ASP A 34 33.63 -10.04 -16.15
C ASP A 34 32.15 -10.32 -15.93
N PRO A 35 31.25 -9.91 -16.85
CA PRO A 35 29.81 -10.12 -16.71
C PRO A 35 29.42 -11.60 -16.58
N LYS A 36 30.19 -12.53 -17.17
CA LYS A 36 29.93 -13.97 -17.06
C LYS A 36 30.29 -14.50 -15.67
N VAL A 37 31.33 -13.96 -15.06
CA VAL A 37 31.73 -14.33 -13.70
C VAL A 37 30.76 -13.73 -12.67
N LEU A 38 30.33 -12.48 -12.86
CA LEU A 38 29.28 -11.88 -12.04
C LEU A 38 27.96 -12.63 -12.17
N ALA A 39 27.54 -13.00 -13.39
CA ALA A 39 26.32 -13.80 -13.59
C ALA A 39 26.42 -15.19 -12.94
N ALA A 40 27.59 -15.85 -13.03
CA ALA A 40 27.81 -17.14 -12.36
C ALA A 40 27.84 -17.01 -10.83
N LEU A 41 28.43 -15.93 -10.29
CA LEU A 41 28.43 -15.62 -8.86
C LEU A 41 27.01 -15.30 -8.36
N GLN A 42 26.25 -14.47 -9.07
CA GLN A 42 24.86 -14.13 -8.75
C GLN A 42 23.95 -15.36 -8.83
N SER A 43 24.12 -16.22 -9.84
CA SER A 43 23.39 -17.49 -9.95
C SER A 43 23.71 -18.42 -8.78
N LYS A 44 24.99 -18.54 -8.39
CA LYS A 44 25.41 -19.39 -7.26
C LYS A 44 25.00 -18.81 -5.90
N LEU A 45 25.03 -17.50 -5.73
CA LEU A 45 24.53 -16.80 -4.54
C LEU A 45 23.01 -16.95 -4.45
N GLY A 46 22.27 -16.85 -5.56
CA GLY A 46 20.84 -17.12 -5.62
C GLY A 46 20.47 -18.56 -5.21
N ILE A 47 21.31 -19.54 -5.52
CA ILE A 47 21.15 -20.94 -5.05
C ILE A 47 21.52 -21.08 -3.57
N MET A 48 22.46 -20.27 -3.07
CA MET A 48 22.95 -20.34 -1.69
C MET A 48 22.01 -19.64 -0.68
N VAL A 49 21.25 -18.63 -1.13
CA VAL A 49 20.19 -18.00 -0.34
C VAL A 49 19.09 -19.02 -0.07
N GLY A 50 18.99 -19.47 1.19
CA GLY A 50 18.02 -20.49 1.61
C GLY A 50 18.54 -21.93 1.57
N ALA A 51 19.75 -22.19 1.07
CA ALA A 51 20.39 -23.50 1.17
C ALA A 51 20.94 -23.73 2.59
N SER A 52 20.82 -24.96 3.10
CA SER A 52 21.44 -25.34 4.38
C SER A 52 22.95 -25.12 4.29
N SER A 53 23.49 -24.25 5.16
CA SER A 53 24.90 -23.86 5.14
C SER A 53 25.87 -24.97 5.56
N GLY A 54 25.41 -26.22 5.70
CA GLY A 54 26.19 -27.30 6.31
C GLY A 54 26.32 -27.16 7.83
N TYR A 55 26.02 -25.97 8.38
CA TYR A 55 26.23 -25.64 9.78
C TYR A 55 25.44 -26.57 10.69
N ILE A 56 24.14 -26.73 10.42
CA ILE A 56 23.25 -27.57 11.23
C ILE A 56 23.64 -29.05 11.11
N GLU A 57 24.07 -29.51 9.93
CA GLU A 57 24.54 -30.89 9.69
C GLU A 57 25.82 -31.21 10.47
N ASN A 58 26.69 -30.23 10.75
CA ASN A 58 27.94 -30.44 11.48
C ASN A 58 27.83 -30.29 13.00
N LEU A 59 26.66 -29.89 13.52
CA LEU A 59 26.48 -29.73 14.97
C LEU A 59 26.51 -31.06 15.74
N PRO A 60 26.98 -31.07 17.00
CA PRO A 60 26.91 -32.22 17.88
C PRO A 60 25.48 -32.75 18.04
N ALA A 61 25.34 -34.07 18.24
CA ALA A 61 24.03 -34.72 18.35
C ALA A 61 23.14 -34.13 19.47
N CYS A 62 23.73 -33.72 20.59
CA CYS A 62 23.00 -33.07 21.68
C CYS A 62 22.39 -31.73 21.26
N VAL A 63 23.08 -30.95 20.43
CA VAL A 63 22.60 -29.67 19.91
C VAL A 63 21.51 -29.89 18.87
N LYS A 64 21.69 -30.84 17.94
CA LYS A 64 20.66 -31.22 16.96
C LYS A 64 19.35 -31.66 17.63
N ARG A 65 19.43 -32.41 18.75
CA ARG A 65 18.26 -32.81 19.53
C ARG A 65 17.52 -31.60 20.12
N ARG A 66 18.25 -30.59 20.64
CA ARG A 66 17.66 -29.34 21.12
C ARG A 66 16.99 -28.56 19.98
N ILE A 67 17.65 -28.44 18.83
CA ILE A 67 17.06 -27.78 17.65
C ILE A 67 15.78 -28.49 17.21
N LYS A 68 15.75 -29.83 17.19
CA LYS A 68 14.53 -30.59 16.86
C LYS A 68 13.40 -30.33 17.87
N ALA A 69 13.72 -30.23 19.16
CA ALA A 69 12.75 -29.87 20.18
C ALA A 69 12.22 -28.44 19.99
N LEU A 70 13.09 -27.47 19.67
CA LEU A 70 12.70 -26.10 19.37
C LEU A 70 11.83 -26.00 18.11
N LYS A 71 12.15 -26.75 17.04
CA LYS A 71 11.30 -26.83 15.84
C LYS A 71 9.91 -27.38 16.18
N LYS A 72 9.83 -28.41 17.03
CA LYS A 72 8.54 -28.92 17.49
C LYS A 72 7.77 -27.85 18.26
N LEU A 73 8.43 -27.14 19.17
CA LEU A 73 7.81 -26.05 19.93
C LEU A 73 7.30 -24.93 19.00
N HIS A 74 8.08 -24.55 17.99
CA HIS A 74 7.67 -23.57 16.98
C HIS A 74 6.41 -24.02 16.23
N VAL A 75 6.32 -25.29 15.84
CA VAL A 75 5.09 -25.85 15.23
C VAL A 75 3.90 -25.75 16.19
N GLU A 76 4.07 -25.97 17.49
CA GLU A 76 2.98 -25.79 18.46
C GLU A 76 2.61 -24.31 18.61
N CYS A 77 3.57 -23.37 18.59
CA CYS A 77 3.30 -21.93 18.55
C CYS A 77 2.48 -21.55 17.31
N SER A 78 2.85 -22.02 16.13
CA SER A 78 2.12 -21.74 14.88
C SER A 78 0.67 -22.26 14.90
N LYS A 79 0.39 -23.35 15.62
CA LYS A 79 -1.00 -23.80 15.81
C LYS A 79 -1.83 -22.85 16.68
N VAL A 80 -1.20 -22.18 17.65
CA VAL A 80 -1.86 -21.15 18.46
C VAL A 80 -2.08 -19.89 17.62
N GLU A 81 -1.08 -19.48 16.83
CA GLU A 81 -1.21 -18.36 15.88
C GLU A 81 -2.34 -18.61 14.87
N ALA A 82 -2.47 -19.82 14.32
CA ALA A 82 -3.56 -20.17 13.42
C ALA A 82 -4.95 -19.98 14.06
N LYS A 83 -5.10 -20.30 15.36
CA LYS A 83 -6.34 -20.05 16.10
C LYS A 83 -6.59 -18.56 16.31
N PHE A 84 -5.56 -17.81 16.67
CA PHE A 84 -5.64 -16.36 16.83
C PHE A 84 -6.13 -15.69 15.55
N HIS A 85 -5.52 -16.00 14.39
CA HIS A 85 -5.94 -15.42 13.12
C HIS A 85 -7.35 -15.86 12.71
N ALA A 86 -7.76 -17.10 13.01
CA ALA A 86 -9.14 -17.53 12.78
C ALA A 86 -10.16 -16.74 13.61
N GLU A 87 -9.83 -16.41 14.86
CA GLU A 87 -10.67 -15.57 15.73
C GLU A 87 -10.71 -14.11 15.26
N VAL A 88 -9.57 -13.55 14.83
CA VAL A 88 -9.50 -12.22 14.22
C VAL A 88 -10.39 -12.15 12.98
N TYR A 89 -10.30 -13.12 12.07
CA TYR A 89 -11.13 -13.16 10.87
C TYR A 89 -12.63 -13.24 11.21
N ALA A 90 -13.00 -14.07 12.18
CA ALA A 90 -14.38 -14.14 12.65
C ALA A 90 -14.86 -12.79 13.24
N LEU A 91 -13.98 -12.07 13.93
CA LEU A 91 -14.25 -10.74 14.45
C LEU A 91 -14.43 -9.72 13.32
N GLU A 92 -13.53 -9.70 12.33
CA GLU A 92 -13.65 -8.85 11.14
C GLU A 92 -14.98 -9.09 10.42
N CYS A 93 -15.37 -10.35 10.21
CA CYS A 93 -16.65 -10.71 9.60
C CYS A 93 -17.86 -10.21 10.42
N LYS A 94 -17.76 -10.24 11.76
CA LYS A 94 -18.82 -9.71 12.64
C LYS A 94 -18.96 -8.20 12.47
N TYR A 95 -17.85 -7.47 12.51
CA TYR A 95 -17.87 -6.00 12.45
C TYR A 95 -18.14 -5.48 11.03
N ALA A 96 -17.75 -6.20 9.98
CA ALA A 96 -18.13 -5.88 8.60
C ALA A 96 -19.66 -5.74 8.47
N LYS A 97 -20.43 -6.67 9.06
CA LYS A 97 -21.90 -6.60 9.07
C LYS A 97 -22.44 -5.40 9.85
N LEU A 98 -21.74 -4.97 10.90
CA LEU A 98 -22.12 -3.79 11.69
C LEU A 98 -21.79 -2.48 10.96
N TYR A 99 -20.76 -2.48 10.10
CA TYR A 99 -20.42 -1.33 9.27
C TYR A 99 -21.34 -1.18 8.05
N GLN A 100 -21.93 -2.27 7.56
CA GLN A 100 -22.72 -2.28 6.33
C GLN A 100 -23.82 -1.18 6.29
N PRO A 101 -24.65 -0.98 7.33
CA PRO A 101 -25.69 0.06 7.29
C PRO A 101 -25.12 1.47 7.12
N PHE A 102 -23.93 1.74 7.66
CA PHE A 102 -23.26 3.04 7.51
C PHE A 102 -22.72 3.22 6.09
N TYR A 103 -22.18 2.15 5.48
CA TYR A 103 -21.72 2.19 4.10
C TYR A 103 -22.88 2.32 3.12
N ASP A 104 -23.99 1.61 3.35
CA ASP A 104 -25.21 1.73 2.55
C ASP A 104 -25.77 3.16 2.62
N LYS A 105 -25.81 3.76 3.81
CA LYS A 105 -26.26 5.15 4.00
C LYS A 105 -25.32 6.14 3.33
N ARG A 106 -24.00 5.99 3.50
CA ARG A 106 -23.00 6.82 2.81
C ARG A 106 -23.18 6.72 1.30
N HIS A 107 -23.38 5.53 0.76
CA HIS A 107 -23.64 5.34 -0.66
C HIS A 107 -24.90 6.09 -1.11
N GLN A 108 -26.00 6.03 -0.34
CA GLN A 108 -27.23 6.76 -0.65
C GLN A 108 -27.02 8.28 -0.69
N ILE A 109 -26.22 8.83 0.22
CA ILE A 109 -25.87 10.25 0.25
C ILE A 109 -24.97 10.61 -0.93
N THR A 110 -23.90 9.87 -1.19
CA THR A 110 -22.94 10.20 -2.25
C THR A 110 -23.55 10.13 -3.65
N VAL A 111 -24.60 9.33 -3.85
CA VAL A 111 -25.33 9.29 -5.13
C VAL A 111 -26.56 10.21 -5.17
N GLY A 112 -26.88 10.92 -4.08
CA GLY A 112 -28.02 11.85 -4.02
C GLY A 112 -29.38 11.16 -3.94
N LYS A 113 -29.45 9.91 -3.47
CA LYS A 113 -30.73 9.21 -3.23
C LYS A 113 -31.40 9.67 -1.94
N VAL A 114 -30.62 10.10 -0.96
CA VAL A 114 -31.08 10.58 0.35
C VAL A 114 -30.28 11.82 0.71
N GLU A 115 -30.98 12.91 1.03
CA GLU A 115 -30.38 14.12 1.60
C GLU A 115 -30.16 13.94 3.12
N PRO A 116 -28.97 14.28 3.66
CA PRO A 116 -28.71 14.28 5.09
C PRO A 116 -29.64 15.25 5.86
N THR A 117 -29.92 14.97 7.13
CA THR A 117 -30.66 15.90 8.00
C THR A 117 -29.72 16.93 8.64
N ASP A 118 -30.28 18.04 9.13
CA ASP A 118 -29.51 19.09 9.80
C ASP A 118 -28.69 18.54 10.99
N GLU A 119 -29.25 17.60 11.77
CA GLU A 119 -28.55 16.95 12.88
C GLU A 119 -27.42 16.03 12.43
N GLU A 120 -27.52 15.43 11.23
CA GLU A 120 -26.48 14.57 10.68
C GLU A 120 -25.30 15.38 10.13
N CYS A 121 -25.55 16.64 9.78
CA CYS A 121 -24.56 17.63 9.36
C CYS A 121 -23.90 18.36 10.54
N ASP A 122 -24.49 18.29 11.75
CA ASP A 122 -23.95 18.89 12.98
C ASP A 122 -22.80 18.04 13.56
N PHE A 123 -21.68 18.01 12.83
CA PHE A 123 -20.46 17.29 13.20
C PHE A 123 -19.30 18.27 13.44
N THR A 124 -19.01 18.55 14.72
CA THR A 124 -17.86 19.39 15.11
C THR A 124 -16.56 18.57 15.02
N THR A 125 -15.59 19.05 14.26
CA THR A 125 -14.23 18.48 14.25
C THR A 125 -13.33 19.25 15.22
N ASP A 126 -12.32 18.60 15.84
CA ASP A 126 -11.30 19.28 16.67
C ASP A 126 -10.43 20.30 15.86
N SER A 127 -10.69 20.42 14.55
CA SER A 127 -10.11 21.37 13.60
C SER A 127 -11.10 22.51 13.33
N ASP A 128 -11.42 23.29 14.36
CA ASP A 128 -12.27 24.50 14.26
C ASP A 128 -11.74 25.57 13.27
N LYS A 129 -10.62 25.31 12.57
CA LYS A 129 -10.06 26.20 11.54
C LYS A 129 -10.44 25.81 10.11
N GLU A 130 -10.76 24.54 9.85
CA GLU A 130 -11.24 24.09 8.52
C GLU A 130 -12.75 24.30 8.36
N GLU A 131 -13.50 24.29 9.48
CA GLU A 131 -14.91 24.66 9.51
C GLU A 131 -15.15 26.13 9.14
N ASP A 132 -14.23 27.05 9.44
CA ASP A 132 -14.36 28.45 9.01
C ASP A 132 -14.33 28.56 7.47
N GLU A 133 -13.51 27.79 6.76
CA GLU A 133 -13.45 27.82 5.28
C GLU A 133 -14.65 27.11 4.63
N ILE A 134 -15.07 25.97 5.16
CA ILE A 134 -16.24 25.22 4.67
C ILE A 134 -17.53 25.99 4.98
N SER A 135 -17.67 26.51 6.20
CA SER A 135 -18.82 27.32 6.61
C SER A 135 -18.83 28.69 5.94
N GLU A 136 -17.69 29.32 5.66
CA GLU A 136 -17.60 30.51 4.79
C GLU A 136 -17.97 30.15 3.34
N GLY A 137 -17.63 28.96 2.85
CA GLY A 137 -18.07 28.45 1.55
C GLY A 137 -19.60 28.32 1.48
N ILE A 138 -20.21 27.71 2.50
CA ILE A 138 -21.67 27.58 2.65
C ILE A 138 -22.33 28.96 2.81
N LYS A 139 -21.76 29.84 3.63
CA LYS A 139 -22.26 31.21 3.85
C LYS A 139 -22.08 32.09 2.61
N LYS A 140 -20.98 31.98 1.85
CA LYS A 140 -20.78 32.72 0.59
C LYS A 140 -21.71 32.21 -0.51
N ALA A 141 -21.97 30.91 -0.55
CA ALA A 141 -23.02 30.34 -1.40
C ALA A 141 -24.40 30.92 -1.02
N ALA A 142 -24.70 31.09 0.28
CA ALA A 142 -25.95 31.69 0.76
C ALA A 142 -26.01 33.24 0.66
N ILE A 143 -24.87 33.95 0.69
CA ILE A 143 -24.80 35.44 0.67
C ILE A 143 -24.77 35.99 -0.76
N ASN A 144 -24.29 35.23 -1.75
CA ASN A 144 -24.39 35.59 -3.16
C ASN A 144 -25.83 35.46 -3.72
N GLU A 145 -26.80 34.96 -2.93
CA GLU A 145 -28.23 34.86 -3.28
C GLU A 145 -29.00 36.21 -3.24
N LYS A 146 -28.38 37.30 -3.70
CA LYS A 146 -29.12 38.52 -4.10
C LYS A 146 -28.85 38.94 -5.54
N GLY A 147 -28.32 38.06 -6.38
CA GLY A 147 -28.20 38.29 -7.82
C GLY A 147 -28.17 36.98 -8.60
N ASP A 148 -29.23 36.76 -9.38
CA ASP A 148 -29.47 35.66 -10.33
C ASP A 148 -29.64 34.25 -9.76
N GLU A 149 -30.91 33.85 -9.66
CA GLU A 149 -31.39 32.49 -9.53
C GLU A 149 -30.88 31.62 -10.70
N LYS A 150 -29.75 30.95 -10.50
CA LYS A 150 -29.59 29.56 -10.90
C LYS A 150 -29.32 28.75 -9.65
N LYS A 151 -30.41 28.34 -9.01
CA LYS A 151 -30.41 27.18 -8.13
C LYS A 151 -29.74 26.04 -8.89
N ASP A 152 -28.55 25.62 -8.47
CA ASP A 152 -28.01 24.31 -8.86
C ASP A 152 -28.77 23.22 -8.05
N GLU A 153 -30.11 23.28 -8.09
CA GLU A 153 -31.07 22.30 -7.53
C GLU A 153 -30.95 20.92 -8.23
N ASN A 154 -29.96 20.75 -9.10
CA ASN A 154 -29.84 19.63 -10.02
C ASN A 154 -28.53 18.85 -9.88
N VAL A 155 -27.67 19.19 -8.92
CA VAL A 155 -26.47 18.39 -8.64
C VAL A 155 -26.86 17.29 -7.65
N ALA A 156 -27.10 16.09 -8.17
CA ALA A 156 -27.44 14.93 -7.35
C ALA A 156 -26.18 14.34 -6.70
N GLY A 157 -26.17 14.26 -5.36
CA GLY A 157 -25.11 13.60 -4.60
C GLY A 157 -23.80 14.38 -4.58
N ILE A 158 -22.68 13.65 -4.52
CA ILE A 158 -21.33 14.22 -4.50
C ILE A 158 -20.58 13.76 -5.76
N PRO A 159 -20.46 14.61 -6.78
CA PRO A 159 -19.72 14.30 -8.01
C PRO A 159 -18.28 13.85 -7.71
N GLU A 160 -17.79 12.86 -8.46
CA GLU A 160 -16.40 12.37 -8.38
C GLU A 160 -15.93 11.97 -6.96
N PHE A 161 -16.86 11.67 -6.04
CA PHE A 161 -16.53 11.36 -4.64
C PHE A 161 -15.45 10.30 -4.52
N TRP A 162 -15.61 9.20 -5.25
CA TRP A 162 -14.69 8.05 -5.18
C TRP A 162 -13.41 8.26 -5.96
N LEU A 163 -13.47 8.89 -7.14
CA LEU A 163 -12.27 9.26 -7.89
C LEU A 163 -11.38 10.19 -7.05
N THR A 164 -11.98 11.20 -6.43
CA THR A 164 -11.30 12.11 -5.51
C THR A 164 -10.71 11.35 -4.32
N ALA A 165 -11.50 10.47 -3.68
CA ALA A 165 -11.03 9.69 -2.54
C ALA A 165 -9.85 8.77 -2.90
N LEU A 166 -9.91 8.09 -4.05
CA LEU A 166 -8.87 7.17 -4.51
C LEU A 166 -7.59 7.92 -4.93
N LYS A 167 -7.71 9.08 -5.60
CA LYS A 167 -6.56 9.92 -5.96
C LYS A 167 -5.82 10.50 -4.75
N ASN A 168 -6.50 10.67 -3.62
CA ASN A 168 -5.88 11.10 -2.36
C ASN A 168 -5.17 9.96 -1.61
N LEU A 169 -5.20 8.72 -2.12
CA LEU A 169 -4.44 7.60 -1.56
C LEU A 169 -3.13 7.44 -2.33
N ASP A 170 -2.00 7.65 -1.65
CA ASP A 170 -0.64 7.62 -2.24
C ASP A 170 -0.34 6.37 -3.10
N LEU A 171 -0.90 5.22 -2.73
CA LEU A 171 -0.67 3.97 -3.46
C LEU A 171 -1.51 3.83 -4.74
N MET A 172 -2.60 4.58 -4.85
CA MET A 172 -3.57 4.48 -5.95
C MET A 172 -3.40 5.57 -7.00
N VAL A 173 -2.85 6.74 -6.62
CA VAL A 173 -2.73 7.90 -7.53
C VAL A 173 -1.96 7.58 -8.81
N ASP A 174 -0.86 6.83 -8.72
CA ASP A 174 -0.06 6.43 -9.88
C ASP A 174 -0.68 5.26 -10.68
N MET A 175 -1.67 4.58 -10.10
CA MET A 175 -2.39 3.48 -10.75
C MET A 175 -3.56 3.97 -11.61
N ILE A 176 -4.11 5.14 -11.31
CA ILE A 176 -5.23 5.75 -12.04
C ILE A 176 -4.66 6.65 -13.13
N GLN A 177 -4.89 6.31 -14.40
CA GLN A 177 -4.44 7.08 -15.55
C GLN A 177 -5.52 8.05 -16.03
N GLU A 178 -5.13 9.04 -16.85
CA GLU A 178 -6.06 10.09 -17.33
C GLU A 178 -7.32 9.52 -18.00
N HIS A 179 -7.21 8.39 -18.69
CA HIS A 179 -8.36 7.75 -19.37
C HIS A 179 -9.28 6.97 -18.42
N ASP A 180 -8.81 6.62 -17.22
CA ASP A 180 -9.61 5.94 -16.20
C ASP A 180 -10.55 6.94 -15.50
N GLU A 181 -10.21 8.23 -15.50
CA GLU A 181 -10.97 9.29 -14.82
C GLU A 181 -12.36 9.52 -15.42
N GLU A 182 -12.52 9.21 -16.71
CA GLU A 182 -13.80 9.35 -17.41
C GLU A 182 -14.79 8.23 -17.03
N ILE A 183 -14.36 7.22 -16.28
CA ILE A 183 -15.19 6.09 -15.86
C ILE A 183 -15.89 6.46 -14.53
N PRO A 184 -17.23 6.59 -14.51
CA PRO A 184 -17.94 6.98 -13.30
C PRO A 184 -17.95 5.83 -12.27
N GLU A 185 -17.04 5.91 -11.30
CA GLU A 185 -16.89 4.87 -10.28
C GLU A 185 -17.79 5.09 -9.06
N LYS A 186 -18.43 4.00 -8.59
CA LYS A 186 -19.06 3.93 -7.27
C LYS A 186 -18.62 2.65 -6.55
N PRO A 187 -17.41 2.58 -5.99
CA PRO A 187 -17.05 1.46 -5.12
C PRO A 187 -18.04 1.40 -3.95
N ASP A 188 -18.81 0.32 -3.90
CA ASP A 188 -19.50 -0.10 -2.70
C ASP A 188 -18.70 -1.27 -2.14
N ARG A 189 -18.10 -1.06 -0.97
CA ARG A 189 -17.27 -2.08 -0.35
C ARG A 189 -18.19 -3.10 0.31
N HIS A 190 -18.55 -4.15 -0.42
CA HIS A 190 -19.13 -5.33 0.22
C HIS A 190 -18.02 -6.23 0.76
N GLN A 191 -17.76 -6.14 2.07
CA GLN A 191 -17.07 -7.22 2.79
C GLN A 191 -18.08 -8.34 3.05
N GLY A 192 -18.52 -9.02 1.99
CA GLY A 192 -19.34 -10.21 2.11
C GLY A 192 -18.46 -11.40 2.53
N PRO A 193 -18.73 -12.07 3.66
CA PRO A 193 -18.08 -13.34 3.93
C PRO A 193 -18.61 -14.34 2.90
N GLU A 194 -17.74 -14.87 2.03
CA GLU A 194 -18.00 -16.19 1.46
C GLU A 194 -18.40 -17.14 2.61
N PRO A 195 -19.32 -18.09 2.39
CA PRO A 195 -19.77 -18.99 3.44
C PRO A 195 -18.55 -19.58 4.16
N TRP A 196 -18.50 -19.35 5.47
CA TRP A 196 -17.40 -19.69 6.38
C TRP A 196 -16.62 -20.90 5.89
N ASN A 197 -15.46 -20.65 5.28
CA ASN A 197 -14.49 -21.68 4.99
C ASN A 197 -13.37 -21.55 6.03
N PRO A 198 -13.28 -22.46 7.02
CA PRO A 198 -12.22 -22.41 8.04
C PRO A 198 -10.81 -22.62 7.46
N THR A 199 -10.68 -22.84 6.16
CA THR A 199 -9.43 -23.11 5.43
C THR A 199 -9.14 -22.09 4.33
N ARG A 200 -10.02 -21.11 4.09
CA ARG A 200 -9.78 -20.05 3.10
C ARG A 200 -10.25 -18.72 3.67
N TRP A 201 -9.30 -17.92 4.14
CA TRP A 201 -9.58 -16.51 4.38
C TRP A 201 -9.56 -15.82 3.03
N ALA A 202 -10.67 -15.17 2.69
CA ALA A 202 -10.75 -14.37 1.49
C ALA A 202 -11.42 -13.04 1.80
N PHE A 203 -11.05 -12.02 1.04
CA PHE A 203 -11.81 -10.79 0.98
C PHE A 203 -12.03 -10.41 -0.48
N VAL A 204 -13.14 -9.73 -0.71
CA VAL A 204 -13.60 -9.32 -2.03
C VAL A 204 -13.73 -7.80 -2.02
N LEU A 205 -13.30 -7.19 -3.11
CA LEU A 205 -13.57 -5.79 -3.42
C LEU A 205 -14.54 -5.76 -4.60
N GLU A 206 -15.64 -5.05 -4.43
CA GLU A 206 -16.65 -4.83 -5.47
C GLU A 206 -16.65 -3.36 -5.86
N PHE A 207 -16.61 -3.11 -7.16
CA PHE A 207 -16.64 -1.78 -7.75
C PHE A 207 -17.92 -1.69 -8.56
N HIS A 208 -18.88 -0.88 -8.13
CA HIS A 208 -20.15 -0.74 -8.81
C HIS A 208 -20.10 0.44 -9.78
N PHE A 209 -20.65 0.23 -10.96
CA PHE A 209 -20.63 1.22 -12.04
C PHE A 209 -22.04 1.42 -12.58
N GLU A 210 -22.35 2.66 -12.92
CA GLU A 210 -23.53 2.97 -13.70
C GLU A 210 -23.32 2.55 -15.17
N PRO A 211 -24.39 2.37 -15.95
CA PRO A 211 -24.27 2.17 -17.39
C PRO A 211 -23.37 3.26 -17.99
N ASN A 212 -22.32 2.85 -18.71
CA ASN A 212 -21.30 3.73 -19.26
C ASN A 212 -20.85 3.23 -20.64
N ASP A 213 -20.11 4.06 -21.37
CA ASP A 213 -19.69 3.77 -22.75
C ASP A 213 -18.44 2.89 -22.85
N PHE A 214 -17.80 2.55 -21.72
CA PHE A 214 -16.54 1.80 -21.67
C PHE A 214 -16.78 0.29 -21.55
N PHE A 215 -17.71 -0.13 -20.68
CA PHE A 215 -18.03 -1.53 -20.44
C PHE A 215 -19.47 -1.75 -19.95
N ASN A 216 -19.98 -2.96 -20.18
CA ASN A 216 -21.35 -3.35 -19.81
C ASN A 216 -21.48 -3.89 -18.37
N ASN A 217 -20.35 -4.13 -17.68
CA ASN A 217 -20.35 -4.65 -16.33
C ASN A 217 -20.87 -3.61 -15.34
N THR A 218 -21.93 -3.95 -14.60
CA THR A 218 -22.42 -3.10 -13.51
C THR A 218 -21.62 -3.29 -12.22
N VAL A 219 -20.87 -4.39 -12.11
CA VAL A 219 -19.98 -4.70 -10.98
C VAL A 219 -18.69 -5.34 -11.50
N LEU A 220 -17.54 -4.80 -11.08
CA LEU A 220 -16.24 -5.45 -11.20
C LEU A 220 -15.81 -5.98 -9.83
N THR A 221 -15.41 -7.24 -9.78
CA THR A 221 -15.11 -7.95 -8.54
C THR A 221 -13.65 -8.38 -8.52
N LYS A 222 -12.93 -8.07 -7.43
CA LYS A 222 -11.56 -8.53 -7.19
C LYS A 222 -11.50 -9.32 -5.89
N SER A 223 -11.24 -10.62 -6.00
CA SER A 223 -11.14 -11.54 -4.87
C SER A 223 -9.68 -11.85 -4.53
N TYR A 224 -9.35 -11.84 -3.23
CA TYR A 224 -8.04 -12.21 -2.70
C TYR A 224 -8.20 -13.40 -1.77
N GLU A 225 -7.56 -14.53 -2.10
CA GLU A 225 -7.46 -15.69 -1.22
C GLU A 225 -6.14 -15.62 -0.43
N VAL A 226 -6.23 -15.67 0.89
CA VAL A 226 -5.08 -15.83 1.79
C VAL A 226 -4.90 -17.32 2.06
N LYS A 227 -3.70 -17.82 1.75
CA LYS A 227 -3.31 -19.22 1.92
C LYS A 227 -2.52 -19.46 3.21
#